data_AF-A0A9D7R286-F1
#
_entry.id   AF-A0A9D7R286-F1
#
_cell.length_a   1.000
_cell.length_b   1.000
_cell.length_c   1.000
_cell.angle_alpha   90.00
_cell.angle_beta   90.00
_cell.angle_gamma   90.00
#
_symmetry.space_group_name_H-M   'P 1'
#
loop_
_entity.id
_entity.type
_entity.pdbx_description
1 polymer ?
#
loop_
_entity_poly.entity_id
_entity_poly.type
_entity_poly.pdbx_seq_one_letter_code
_entity_poly.pdbx_strand_id
1 'polypeptide(L)'
;MINLNKTAKISLFILVAASFFWLGGINVRFFIGNQLLNYDEFNFRTSIPPDEENQIFKMISDASIMIMLAYVVVLAAAIVFVKSSKINLRENPWLLMCYALFFVFVPVELYTSYIDLRFVMLFNERPANHDKLLEYFGERIGFLRGVPWIAVMSYYTIIWLSIFKPMKKTAEELEMQDELIEDAHGYKYIFHEEDDLILKEH
;
A
#
# COMPACT_ATOMS: atom_id res chain seq x y z
N MET A 1 -9.24 -26.05 5.59
CA MET A 1 -9.58 -25.19 4.43
C MET A 1 -10.18 -23.90 5.00
N ILE A 2 -9.57 -22.72 4.76
CA ILE A 2 -9.99 -21.47 5.41
C ILE A 2 -11.43 -21.15 4.98
N ASN A 3 -12.38 -21.21 5.91
CA ASN A 3 -13.79 -20.97 5.61
C ASN A 3 -14.06 -19.46 5.65
N LEU A 4 -13.77 -18.79 4.53
CA LEU A 4 -13.94 -17.35 4.38
C LEU A 4 -15.42 -16.96 4.35
N ASN A 5 -15.78 -15.95 5.15
CA ASN A 5 -17.09 -15.31 5.11
C ASN A 5 -17.40 -14.75 3.70
N LYS A 6 -18.68 -14.76 3.29
CA LYS A 6 -19.13 -14.24 1.98
C LYS A 6 -18.65 -12.80 1.76
N THR A 7 -18.75 -11.96 2.79
CA THR A 7 -18.27 -10.57 2.75
C THR A 7 -16.78 -10.49 2.44
N ALA A 8 -15.96 -11.37 3.04
CA ALA A 8 -14.52 -11.40 2.82
C ALA A 8 -14.17 -11.83 1.38
N LYS A 9 -14.95 -12.75 0.79
CA LYS A 9 -14.75 -13.16 -0.61
C LYS A 9 -15.09 -12.03 -1.58
N ILE A 10 -16.19 -11.32 -1.34
CA ILE A 10 -16.61 -10.18 -2.15
C ILE A 10 -15.59 -9.04 -2.04
N SER A 11 -15.15 -8.70 -0.83
CA SER A 11 -14.14 -7.66 -0.63
C SER A 11 -12.81 -8.03 -1.29
N LEU A 12 -12.41 -9.31 -1.25
CA LEU A 12 -11.21 -9.77 -1.94
C LEU A 12 -11.33 -9.65 -3.46
N PHE A 13 -12.49 -10.01 -4.03
CA PHE A 13 -12.73 -9.86 -5.46
C PHE A 13 -12.65 -8.38 -5.89
N ILE A 14 -13.31 -7.48 -5.14
CA ILE A 14 -13.26 -6.04 -5.39
C ILE A 14 -11.82 -5.52 -5.25
N LEU A 15 -11.10 -5.96 -4.21
CA LEU A 15 -9.71 -5.57 -3.98
C LEU A 15 -8.84 -5.92 -5.18
N VAL A 16 -8.91 -7.17 -5.67
CA VAL A 16 -8.13 -7.63 -6.82
C VAL A 16 -8.50 -6.85 -8.08
N ALA A 17 -9.79 -6.71 -8.38
CA ALA A 17 -10.24 -5.98 -9.57
C ALA A 17 -9.80 -4.51 -9.53
N ALA A 18 -10.02 -3.81 -8.42
CA ALA A 18 -9.61 -2.42 -8.24
C ALA A 18 -8.08 -2.27 -8.28
N SER A 19 -7.32 -3.26 -7.79
CA SER A 19 -5.85 -3.24 -7.83
C SER A 19 -5.31 -3.29 -9.26
N PHE A 20 -5.96 -4.01 -10.17
CA PHE A 20 -5.59 -4.00 -11.60
C PHE A 20 -5.77 -2.60 -12.21
N PHE A 21 -6.90 -1.94 -11.94
CA PHE A 21 -7.13 -0.57 -12.40
C PHE A 21 -6.15 0.41 -11.79
N TRP A 22 -5.92 0.33 -10.47
CA TRP A 22 -5.00 1.22 -9.76
C TRP A 22 -3.55 1.06 -10.25
N LEU A 23 -3.00 -0.16 -10.27
CA LEU A 23 -1.64 -0.41 -10.76
C LEU A 23 -1.51 -0.12 -12.26
N GLY A 24 -2.52 -0.48 -13.06
CA GLY A 24 -2.55 -0.15 -14.49
C GLY A 24 -2.49 1.36 -14.73
N GLY A 25 -3.29 2.13 -13.98
CA GLY A 25 -3.29 3.60 -14.03
C GLY A 25 -1.94 4.20 -13.68
N ILE A 26 -1.27 3.70 -12.64
CA ILE A 26 0.08 4.14 -12.26
C ILE A 26 1.06 3.97 -13.43
N ASN A 27 1.05 2.81 -14.08
CA ASN A 27 1.93 2.55 -15.24
C ASN A 27 1.59 3.47 -16.42
N VAL A 28 0.30 3.60 -16.78
CA VAL A 28 -0.14 4.47 -17.89
C VAL A 28 0.31 5.91 -17.66
N ARG A 29 0.08 6.45 -16.47
CA ARG A 29 0.52 7.81 -16.12
C ARG A 29 2.03 7.95 -16.19
N PHE A 30 2.78 6.93 -15.75
CA PHE A 30 4.23 6.96 -15.85
C PHE A 30 4.70 7.05 -17.32
N PHE A 31 4.10 6.26 -18.21
CA PHE A 31 4.39 6.35 -19.64
C PHE A 31 4.07 7.72 -20.24
N ILE A 32 2.92 8.31 -19.89
CA ILE A 32 2.53 9.65 -20.35
C ILE A 32 3.48 10.71 -19.79
N GLY A 33 3.78 10.66 -18.49
CA GLY A 33 4.67 11.61 -17.82
C GLY A 33 6.08 11.62 -18.40
N ASN A 34 6.58 10.47 -18.86
CA ASN A 34 7.88 10.39 -19.52
C ASN A 34 7.93 11.13 -20.87
N GLN A 35 6.78 11.44 -21.48
CA GLN A 35 6.75 12.24 -22.71
C GLN A 35 7.15 13.70 -22.46
N LEU A 36 7.01 14.20 -21.23
CA LEU A 36 7.41 15.56 -20.85
C LEU A 36 8.92 15.69 -20.56
N LEU A 37 9.62 14.57 -20.39
CA LEU A 37 11.01 14.53 -19.97
C LEU A 37 11.95 14.26 -21.15
N ASN A 38 13.14 14.84 -21.09
CA ASN A 38 14.29 14.40 -21.87
C ASN A 38 15.00 13.27 -21.13
N TYR A 39 15.09 12.11 -21.78
CA TYR A 39 15.64 10.88 -21.19
C TYR A 39 17.11 11.02 -20.76
N ASP A 40 17.88 11.90 -21.39
CA ASP A 40 19.31 12.06 -21.11
C ASP A 40 19.61 12.95 -19.91
N GLU A 41 18.80 13.96 -19.63
CA GLU A 41 19.13 14.98 -18.61
C GLU A 41 18.09 15.11 -17.49
N PHE A 42 16.99 14.33 -17.51
CA PHE A 42 15.83 14.54 -16.62
C PHE A 42 15.30 15.98 -16.63
N ASN A 43 15.61 16.73 -17.70
CA ASN A 43 15.12 18.08 -17.93
C ASN A 43 13.78 18.02 -18.68
N PHE A 44 12.92 19.00 -18.44
CA PHE A 44 11.72 19.19 -19.24
C PHE A 44 12.08 19.48 -20.70
N ARG A 45 11.31 18.91 -21.63
CA ARG A 45 11.47 19.24 -23.06
C ARG A 45 11.05 20.68 -23.29
N THR A 46 11.99 21.53 -23.68
CA THR A 46 11.75 22.96 -23.96
C THR A 46 11.10 23.23 -25.31
N SER A 47 10.84 22.20 -26.12
CA SER A 47 10.38 22.31 -27.51
C SER A 47 9.06 21.57 -27.78
N ILE A 48 8.20 21.40 -26.78
CA ILE A 48 6.86 20.85 -26.97
C ILE A 48 5.93 21.98 -27.42
N PRO A 49 5.18 21.84 -28.53
CA PRO A 49 4.14 22.79 -28.89
C PRO A 49 3.12 22.95 -27.74
N PRO A 50 2.65 24.18 -27.43
CA PRO A 50 1.72 24.40 -26.31
C PRO A 50 0.45 23.54 -26.35
N ASP A 51 -0.05 23.23 -27.56
CA ASP A 51 -1.22 22.37 -27.75
C ASP A 51 -0.94 20.90 -27.38
N GLU A 52 0.26 20.40 -27.65
CA GLU A 52 0.68 19.04 -27.29
C GLU A 52 0.95 18.93 -25.78
N GLU A 53 1.59 19.95 -25.20
CA GLU A 53 1.86 20.01 -23.76
C GLU A 53 0.55 19.98 -22.95
N ASN A 54 -0.43 20.79 -23.36
CA ASN A 54 -1.74 20.83 -22.74
C ASN A 54 -2.51 19.49 -22.86
N GLN A 55 -2.36 18.78 -23.99
CA GLN A 55 -2.92 17.43 -24.13
C GLN A 55 -2.26 16.43 -23.18
N ILE A 56 -0.94 16.50 -23.01
CA ILE A 56 -0.23 15.63 -22.08
C ILE A 56 -0.65 15.93 -20.64
N PHE A 57 -0.76 17.20 -20.24
CA PHE A 57 -1.27 17.57 -18.91
C PHE A 57 -2.71 17.11 -18.69
N LYS A 58 -3.57 17.18 -19.70
CA LYS A 58 -4.93 16.62 -19.64
C LYS A 58 -4.89 15.12 -19.38
N MET A 59 -4.08 14.37 -20.14
CA MET A 59 -3.96 12.93 -19.98
C MET A 59 -3.40 12.55 -18.60
N ILE A 60 -2.44 13.31 -18.07
CA ILE A 60 -1.89 13.12 -16.71
C ILE A 60 -2.96 13.40 -15.65
N SER A 61 -3.75 14.47 -15.83
CA SER A 61 -4.86 14.81 -14.94
C SER A 61 -5.91 13.69 -14.91
N ASP A 62 -6.38 13.25 -16.08
CA ASP A 62 -7.38 12.19 -16.22
C ASP A 62 -6.89 10.86 -15.60
N ALA A 63 -5.64 10.49 -15.87
CA ALA A 63 -5.02 9.30 -15.26
C ALA A 63 -4.90 9.43 -13.73
N SER A 64 -4.56 10.62 -13.23
CA SER A 64 -4.42 10.86 -11.79
C SER A 64 -5.76 10.78 -11.05
N ILE A 65 -6.84 11.28 -11.65
CA ILE A 65 -8.21 11.12 -11.11
C ILE A 65 -8.57 9.63 -11.02
N MET A 66 -8.30 8.86 -12.09
CA MET A 66 -8.58 7.43 -12.14
C MET A 66 -7.80 6.66 -11.07
N ILE A 67 -6.51 6.95 -10.89
CA ILE A 67 -5.65 6.35 -9.86
C ILE A 67 -6.20 6.67 -8.46
N MET A 68 -6.55 7.93 -8.19
CA MET A 68 -7.04 8.37 -6.88
C MET A 68 -8.34 7.65 -6.51
N LEU A 69 -9.30 7.57 -7.45
CA LEU A 69 -10.56 6.85 -7.23
C LEU A 69 -10.34 5.36 -7.03
N ALA A 70 -9.50 4.73 -7.87
CA ALA A 70 -9.18 3.32 -7.76
C ALA A 70 -8.48 3.01 -6.42
N TYR A 71 -7.56 3.86 -5.99
CA TYR A 71 -6.83 3.70 -4.72
C TYR A 71 -7.75 3.74 -3.50
N VAL A 72 -8.72 4.68 -3.46
CA VAL A 72 -9.71 4.74 -2.38
C VAL A 72 -10.50 3.43 -2.29
N VAL A 73 -10.89 2.85 -3.42
CA VAL A 73 -11.60 1.57 -3.48
C VAL A 73 -10.70 0.42 -3.01
N VAL A 74 -9.43 0.38 -3.44
CA VAL A 74 -8.44 -0.62 -2.99
C VAL A 74 -8.24 -0.55 -1.48
N LEU A 75 -8.00 0.64 -0.94
CA LEU A 75 -7.77 0.86 0.49
C LEU A 75 -8.99 0.45 1.32
N ALA A 76 -10.19 0.87 0.91
CA ALA A 76 -11.43 0.49 1.59
C ALA A 76 -11.65 -1.03 1.54
N ALA A 77 -11.47 -1.66 0.38
CA ALA A 77 -11.62 -3.10 0.21
C ALA A 77 -10.60 -3.89 1.04
N ALA A 78 -9.35 -3.40 1.12
CA ALA A 78 -8.30 -4.00 1.94
C ALA A 78 -8.65 -3.97 3.43
N ILE A 79 -9.10 -2.83 3.94
CA ILE A 79 -9.52 -2.68 5.36
C ILE A 79 -10.71 -3.60 5.66
N VAL A 80 -11.72 -3.63 4.78
CA VAL A 80 -12.89 -4.49 4.96
C VAL A 80 -12.50 -5.98 4.92
N PHE A 81 -11.60 -6.36 4.03
CA PHE A 81 -11.10 -7.74 3.93
C PHE A 81 -10.37 -8.17 5.20
N VAL A 82 -9.46 -7.35 5.73
CA VAL A 82 -8.76 -7.61 7.00
C VAL A 82 -9.77 -7.85 8.12
N LYS A 83 -10.72 -6.93 8.30
CA LYS A 83 -11.73 -7.02 9.37
C LYS A 83 -12.67 -8.21 9.22
N SER A 84 -13.04 -8.57 7.99
CA SER A 84 -14.05 -9.60 7.71
C SER A 84 -13.48 -11.01 7.66
N SER A 85 -12.19 -11.16 7.35
CA SER A 85 -11.56 -12.47 7.14
C SER A 85 -11.39 -13.26 8.43
N LYS A 86 -11.29 -12.59 9.59
CA LYS A 86 -10.98 -13.21 10.91
C LYS A 86 -9.78 -14.18 10.85
N ILE A 87 -8.88 -14.00 9.88
CA ILE A 87 -7.70 -14.85 9.74
C ILE A 87 -6.70 -14.43 10.81
N ASN A 88 -6.20 -15.39 11.58
CA ASN A 88 -5.09 -15.15 12.47
C ASN A 88 -3.84 -14.82 11.64
N LEU A 89 -3.42 -13.56 11.65
CA LEU A 89 -2.28 -13.07 10.88
C LEU A 89 -0.96 -13.69 11.36
N ARG A 90 -0.91 -14.16 12.61
CA ARG A 90 0.26 -14.81 13.21
C ARG A 90 0.48 -16.22 12.66
N GLU A 91 -0.61 -16.93 12.37
CA GLU A 91 -0.59 -18.27 11.76
C GLU A 91 -0.27 -18.21 10.25
N ASN A 92 -0.46 -17.05 9.61
CA ASN A 92 -0.26 -16.85 8.18
C ASN A 92 0.76 -15.72 7.90
N PRO A 93 2.08 -15.96 8.13
CA PRO A 93 3.12 -14.93 7.97
C PRO A 93 3.15 -14.31 6.57
N TRP A 94 2.86 -15.11 5.53
CA TRP A 94 2.79 -14.63 4.16
C TRP A 94 1.73 -13.53 3.97
N LEU A 95 0.58 -13.66 4.62
CA LEU A 95 -0.51 -12.69 4.53
C LEU A 95 -0.17 -11.43 5.33
N LEU A 96 0.48 -11.60 6.50
CA LEU A 96 1.01 -10.49 7.29
C LEU A 96 2.02 -9.67 6.48
N MET A 97 2.94 -10.32 5.75
CA MET A 97 3.90 -9.61 4.88
C MET A 97 3.20 -8.83 3.78
N CYS A 98 2.19 -9.40 3.11
CA CYS A 98 1.41 -8.69 2.10
C CYS A 98 0.76 -7.42 2.68
N TYR A 99 0.19 -7.50 3.89
CA TYR A 99 -0.39 -6.34 4.55
C TYR A 99 0.66 -5.31 4.97
N ALA A 100 1.78 -5.75 5.53
CA ALA A 100 2.86 -4.85 5.92
C ALA A 100 3.36 -4.06 4.70
N LEU A 101 3.64 -4.74 3.60
CA LEU A 101 4.07 -4.10 2.35
C LEU A 101 3.01 -3.13 1.81
N PHE A 102 1.71 -3.42 1.92
CA PHE A 102 0.67 -2.51 1.46
C PHE A 102 0.51 -1.29 2.38
N PHE A 103 0.34 -1.51 3.69
CA PHE A 103 -0.01 -0.46 4.64
C PHE A 103 1.15 0.49 4.97
N VAL A 104 2.40 0.03 4.90
CA VAL A 104 3.58 0.89 5.11
C VAL A 104 3.65 2.01 4.08
N PHE A 105 3.21 1.78 2.84
CA PHE A 105 3.23 2.80 1.78
C PHE A 105 1.96 3.65 1.69
N VAL A 106 0.95 3.42 2.53
CA VAL A 106 -0.28 4.25 2.55
C VAL A 106 0.01 5.74 2.74
N PRO A 107 0.88 6.19 3.66
CA PRO A 107 1.21 7.61 3.79
C PRO A 107 1.83 8.20 2.53
N VAL A 108 2.64 7.41 1.82
CA VAL A 108 3.28 7.81 0.56
C VAL A 108 2.22 8.00 -0.53
N GLU A 109 1.29 7.05 -0.67
CA GLU A 109 0.21 7.14 -1.66
C GLU A 109 -0.78 8.28 -1.37
N LEU A 110 -1.06 8.57 -0.09
CA LEU A 110 -1.89 9.70 0.28
C LEU A 110 -1.21 11.03 -0.06
N TYR A 111 0.10 11.12 0.16
CA TYR A 111 0.86 12.32 -0.17
C TYR A 111 0.98 12.54 -1.69
N THR A 112 1.26 11.49 -2.47
CA THR A 112 1.28 11.60 -3.93
C THR A 112 -0.10 11.96 -4.48
N SER A 113 -1.17 11.36 -3.95
CA SER A 113 -2.56 11.71 -4.30
C SER A 113 -2.90 13.16 -3.96
N TYR A 114 -2.31 13.73 -2.89
CA TYR A 114 -2.49 15.13 -2.54
C TYR A 114 -1.87 16.09 -3.58
N ILE A 115 -0.65 15.80 -4.02
CA ILE A 115 0.00 16.56 -5.10
C ILE A 115 -0.80 16.41 -6.39
N ASP A 116 -1.25 15.19 -6.70
CA ASP A 116 -2.07 14.91 -7.88
C ASP A 116 -3.39 15.69 -7.86
N LEU A 117 -4.04 15.81 -6.71
CA LEU A 117 -5.27 16.59 -6.55
C LEU A 117 -5.02 18.09 -6.77
N ARG A 118 -3.90 18.64 -6.27
CA ARG A 118 -3.50 20.03 -6.56
C ARG A 118 -3.25 20.25 -8.05
N PHE A 119 -2.58 19.29 -8.71
CA PHE A 119 -2.33 19.32 -10.15
C PHE A 119 -3.64 19.35 -10.94
N VAL A 120 -4.60 18.48 -10.61
CA VAL A 120 -5.92 18.41 -11.27
C VAL A 120 -6.73 19.69 -11.04
N MET A 121 -6.69 20.25 -9.83
CA MET A 121 -7.37 21.53 -9.54
C MET A 121 -6.79 22.68 -10.36
N LEU A 122 -5.47 22.80 -10.39
CA LEU A 122 -4.78 23.85 -11.16
C LEU A 122 -5.02 23.71 -12.67
N PHE A 123 -5.08 22.48 -13.20
CA PHE A 123 -5.39 22.24 -14.61
C PHE A 123 -6.82 22.67 -14.98
N ASN A 124 -7.77 22.55 -14.05
CA ASN A 124 -9.16 22.96 -14.25
C ASN A 124 -9.38 24.47 -14.07
N GLU A 125 -8.47 25.19 -13.41
CA GLU A 125 -8.50 26.65 -13.35
C GLU A 125 -8.14 27.25 -14.71
N ARG A 126 -8.99 28.14 -15.23
CA ARG A 126 -8.73 28.88 -16.47
C ARG A 126 -8.40 30.34 -16.15
N PRO A 127 -7.28 30.89 -16.65
CA PRO A 127 -6.27 30.28 -17.53
C PRO A 127 -5.26 29.40 -16.79
N ALA A 128 -4.88 28.27 -17.39
CA ALA A 128 -3.91 27.35 -16.81
C ALA A 128 -2.52 27.99 -16.76
N ASN A 129 -1.95 28.10 -15.56
CA ASN A 129 -0.58 28.57 -15.38
C ASN A 129 0.38 27.38 -15.61
N HIS A 130 0.98 27.33 -16.80
CA HIS A 130 1.79 26.20 -17.27
C HIS A 130 3.06 26.01 -16.42
N ASP A 131 3.69 27.11 -15.99
CA ASP A 131 4.89 27.06 -15.14
C ASP A 131 4.61 26.38 -13.79
N LYS A 132 3.43 26.64 -13.21
CA LYS A 132 3.01 26.00 -11.95
C LYS A 132 2.63 24.53 -12.12
N LEU A 133 2.11 24.13 -13.29
CA LEU A 133 1.83 22.73 -13.60
C LEU A 133 3.12 21.92 -13.72
N LEU A 134 4.14 22.49 -14.37
CA LEU A 134 5.49 21.94 -14.44
C LEU A 134 6.14 21.87 -13.07
N GLU A 135 5.96 22.88 -12.22
CA GLU A 135 6.45 22.88 -10.83
C GLU A 135 5.85 21.72 -10.03
N TYR A 136 4.52 21.53 -10.04
CA TYR A 136 3.89 20.41 -9.32
C TYR A 136 4.27 19.04 -9.89
N PHE A 137 4.42 18.93 -11.20
CA PHE A 137 4.90 17.70 -11.82
C PHE A 137 6.37 17.42 -11.46
N GLY A 138 7.21 18.45 -11.41
CA GLY A 138 8.60 18.39 -10.96
C GLY A 138 8.73 18.06 -9.48
N GLU A 139 7.90 18.65 -8.62
CA GLU A 139 7.80 18.34 -7.19
C GLU A 139 7.44 16.87 -7.00
N ARG A 140 6.49 16.35 -7.78
CA ARG A 140 6.11 14.93 -7.74
C ARG A 140 7.29 13.99 -8.09
N ILE A 141 8.10 14.33 -9.07
CA ILE A 141 9.29 13.54 -9.46
C ILE A 141 10.41 13.69 -8.43
N GLY A 142 10.63 14.91 -7.94
CA GLY A 142 11.77 15.27 -7.08
C GLY A 142 11.59 14.95 -5.61
N PHE A 143 10.37 15.07 -5.06
CA PHE A 143 10.13 15.08 -3.61
C PHE A 143 10.33 13.72 -2.94
N LEU A 144 10.34 12.62 -3.69
CA LEU A 144 10.46 11.29 -3.12
C LEU A 144 11.63 10.44 -3.64
N ARG A 145 12.55 10.97 -4.49
CA ARG A 145 13.81 10.32 -4.94
C ARG A 145 13.76 8.77 -4.96
N GLY A 146 12.81 8.18 -5.69
CA GLY A 146 12.70 6.73 -5.85
C GLY A 146 11.78 5.98 -4.87
N VAL A 147 11.28 6.59 -3.79
CA VAL A 147 10.29 5.96 -2.89
C VAL A 147 9.01 5.50 -3.62
N PRO A 148 8.44 6.24 -4.61
CA PRO A 148 7.27 5.76 -5.34
C PRO A 148 7.60 4.52 -6.18
N TRP A 149 8.84 4.40 -6.66
CA TRP A 149 9.33 3.20 -7.34
C TRP A 149 9.45 2.01 -6.40
N ILE A 150 9.98 2.22 -5.20
CA ILE A 150 10.05 1.19 -4.16
C ILE A 150 8.64 0.71 -3.79
N ALA A 151 7.67 1.63 -3.68
CA ALA A 151 6.27 1.28 -3.44
C ALA A 151 5.69 0.42 -4.58
N VAL A 152 5.87 0.84 -5.84
CA VAL A 152 5.42 0.06 -7.02
C VAL A 152 6.03 -1.34 -7.05
N MET A 153 7.34 -1.47 -6.81
CA MET A 153 8.01 -2.77 -6.75
C MET A 153 7.49 -3.65 -5.60
N SER A 154 7.19 -3.03 -4.46
CA SER A 154 6.59 -3.72 -3.32
C SER A 154 5.20 -4.26 -3.68
N TYR A 155 4.38 -3.52 -4.42
CA TYR A 155 3.07 -4.01 -4.87
C TYR A 155 3.18 -5.20 -5.83
N TYR A 156 4.16 -5.22 -6.74
CA TYR A 156 4.42 -6.40 -7.57
C TYR A 156 4.89 -7.60 -6.74
N THR A 157 5.66 -7.36 -5.67
CA THR A 157 6.08 -8.40 -4.75
C THR A 157 4.89 -8.98 -3.98
N ILE A 158 3.89 -8.18 -3.61
CA ILE A 158 2.64 -8.67 -3.01
C ILE A 158 1.94 -9.66 -3.94
N ILE A 159 1.87 -9.36 -5.25
CA ILE A 159 1.28 -10.27 -6.24
C ILE A 159 2.03 -11.60 -6.23
N TRP A 160 3.36 -11.55 -6.31
CA TRP A 160 4.21 -12.74 -6.26
C TRP A 160 4.02 -13.56 -4.97
N LEU A 161 4.07 -12.91 -3.80
CA LEU A 161 3.87 -13.54 -2.49
C LEU A 161 2.49 -14.17 -2.35
N SER A 162 1.46 -13.53 -2.90
CA SER A 162 0.08 -14.03 -2.85
C SER A 162 -0.12 -15.32 -3.66
N ILE A 163 0.66 -15.52 -4.73
CA ILE A 163 0.61 -16.69 -5.60
C ILE A 163 1.42 -17.84 -4.99
N PHE A 164 2.69 -17.60 -4.66
CA PHE A 164 3.62 -18.66 -4.24
C PHE A 164 3.48 -19.04 -2.76
N LYS A 165 3.01 -18.13 -1.90
CA LYS A 165 2.79 -18.37 -0.46
C LYS A 165 3.97 -19.08 0.23
N PRO A 166 5.20 -18.56 0.12
CA PRO A 166 6.43 -19.29 0.47
C PRO A 166 6.59 -19.63 1.95
N MET A 167 5.84 -18.99 2.86
CA MET A 167 5.94 -19.19 4.32
C MET A 167 4.64 -19.70 4.92
N LYS A 168 3.99 -20.64 4.23
CA LYS A 168 2.85 -21.34 4.82
C LYS A 168 3.38 -22.28 5.89
N LYS A 169 3.21 -21.91 7.17
CA LYS A 169 3.52 -22.78 8.31
C LYS A 169 2.69 -24.06 8.21
N THR A 170 3.31 -25.18 8.55
CA THR A 170 2.61 -26.47 8.64
C THR A 170 1.80 -26.50 9.94
N ALA A 171 0.68 -27.24 9.97
CA ALA A 171 -0.19 -27.29 11.15
C ALA A 171 0.56 -27.72 12.44
N GLU A 172 1.49 -28.67 12.31
CA GLU A 172 2.33 -29.16 13.42
C GLU A 172 3.27 -28.08 13.99
N GLU A 173 3.77 -27.15 13.16
CA GLU A 173 4.65 -26.06 13.61
C GLU A 173 3.88 -24.96 14.35
N LEU A 174 2.56 -24.85 14.11
CA LEU A 174 1.68 -23.93 14.83
C LEU A 174 1.35 -24.47 16.21
N GLU A 175 1.06 -25.78 16.32
CA GLU A 175 0.81 -26.45 17.60
C GLU A 175 2.04 -26.40 18.52
N MET A 176 3.24 -26.72 18.01
CA MET A 176 4.49 -26.57 18.78
C MET A 176 4.76 -25.12 19.22
N GLN A 177 4.38 -24.14 18.39
CA GLN A 177 4.59 -22.73 18.72
C GLN A 177 3.61 -22.24 19.79
N ASP A 178 2.36 -22.72 19.77
CA ASP A 178 1.38 -22.42 20.80
C ASP A 178 1.75 -23.08 22.14
N GLU A 179 2.23 -24.33 22.13
CA GLU A 179 2.77 -25.00 23.32
C GLU A 179 3.97 -24.23 23.93
N LEU A 180 4.92 -23.79 23.10
CA LEU A 180 6.06 -22.98 23.56
C LEU A 180 5.64 -21.62 24.13
N ILE A 181 4.55 -21.02 23.60
CA ILE A 181 4.01 -19.76 24.12
C ILE A 181 3.30 -19.99 25.46
N GLU A 182 2.55 -21.09 25.61
CA GLU A 182 1.96 -21.49 26.89
C GLU A 182 3.04 -21.76 27.94
N ASP A 183 4.12 -22.45 27.60
CA ASP A 183 5.24 -22.71 28.51
C ASP A 183 6.02 -21.43 28.86
N ALA A 184 6.21 -20.52 27.91
CA ALA A 184 6.93 -19.26 28.15
C ALA A 184 6.11 -18.23 28.95
N HIS A 185 4.78 -18.25 28.86
CA HIS A 185 3.90 -17.40 29.67
C HIS A 185 3.36 -18.11 30.92
N GLY A 186 3.58 -19.41 31.04
CA GLY A 186 3.33 -20.23 32.21
C GLY A 186 4.39 -20.00 33.29
N TYR A 187 4.47 -18.79 33.84
CA TYR A 187 4.92 -18.66 35.22
C TYR A 187 3.85 -19.33 36.09
N LYS A 188 3.95 -20.65 36.20
CA LYS A 188 3.29 -21.42 37.24
C LYS A 188 3.88 -20.88 38.53
N TYR A 189 3.19 -19.94 39.16
CA TYR A 189 3.44 -19.58 40.55
C TYR A 189 3.22 -20.86 41.35
N ILE A 190 4.29 -21.62 41.52
CA ILE A 190 4.38 -22.61 42.57
C ILE A 190 4.40 -21.74 43.83
N PHE A 191 3.23 -21.53 44.43
CA PHE A 191 3.18 -21.06 45.80
C PHE A 191 3.94 -22.11 46.61
N HIS A 192 5.19 -21.80 46.96
CA HIS A 192 5.87 -22.51 48.01
C HIS A 192 5.13 -22.13 49.29
N GLU A 193 4.42 -23.08 49.90
CA GLU A 193 3.78 -22.94 51.23
C GLU A 193 4.79 -22.55 52.34
N GLU A 194 6.06 -22.39 52.03
CA GLU A 194 7.14 -21.99 52.94
C GLU A 194 7.28 -20.46 53.10
N ASP A 195 6.69 -19.64 52.22
CA ASP A 195 6.82 -18.17 52.28
C ASP A 195 5.82 -17.47 53.24
N ASP A 196 4.92 -18.22 53.90
CA ASP A 196 3.97 -17.67 54.89
C ASP A 196 4.54 -17.55 56.32
N LEU A 197 5.85 -17.78 56.51
CA LEU A 197 6.47 -17.84 57.84
C LEU A 197 7.22 -16.57 58.29
N ILE A 198 6.85 -15.36 57.87
CA ILE A 198 7.34 -14.14 58.55
C ILE A 198 6.27 -13.03 58.60
N LEU A 199 5.16 -13.29 59.29
CA LEU A 199 4.35 -12.24 59.92
C LEU A 199 3.81 -12.73 61.27
N LYS A 200 4.70 -13.05 62.20
CA LYS A 200 4.37 -13.01 63.64
C LYS A 200 5.48 -12.32 64.43
N GLU A 201 5.03 -11.26 65.10
CA GLU A 201 5.60 -10.60 66.27
C GLU A 201 6.86 -9.74 66.07
N HIS A 202 6.62 -8.42 65.94
CA HIS A 202 7.02 -7.45 66.95
C HIS A 202 6.07 -6.25 67.00
#